data_AF-A0AAW5KIR4-F1
#
_entry.id   AF-A0AAW5KIR4-F1
#
_cell.length_a   1.000
_cell.length_b   1.000
_cell.length_c   1.000
_cell.angle_alpha   90.00
_cell.angle_beta   90.00
_cell.angle_gamma   90.00
#
_symmetry.space_group_name_H-M   'P 1'
#
loop_
_entity.id
_entity.type
_entity.pdbx_description
1 polymer ?
#
loop_
_entity_poly.entity_id
_entity_poly.type
_entity_poly.pdbx_seq_one_letter_code
_entity_poly.pdbx_strand_id
1 'polypeptide(L)'
;MGHNYVGTEHLLLVLLSERDSVAVRLLEQCGVDIDRLYGECAESVSADGGEAVEPGAPKGGKGSTATLDNYGKDLTKAARDGLLDPVIGRDREIARVTQ
;
A
#
# COMPACT_ATOMS: atom_id res chain seq x y z
N MET A 1 4.80 -1.22 -4.33
CA MET A 1 5.19 -2.64 -4.56
C MET A 1 5.09 -3.42 -3.25
N GLY A 2 3.88 -3.54 -2.70
CA GLY A 2 3.61 -4.21 -1.43
C GLY A 2 2.57 -5.33 -1.56
N HIS A 3 2.40 -5.88 -2.76
CA HIS A 3 1.50 -7.02 -2.96
C HIS A 3 2.25 -8.30 -2.56
N ASN A 4 1.78 -8.97 -1.51
CA ASN A 4 2.27 -10.30 -1.12
C ASN A 4 1.75 -11.41 -2.07
N TYR A 5 1.01 -11.04 -3.12
CA TYR A 5 0.38 -11.94 -4.08
C TYR A 5 0.60 -11.46 -5.51
N VAL A 6 0.90 -12.39 -6.41
CA VAL A 6 1.11 -12.12 -7.85
C VAL A 6 -0.14 -12.56 -8.61
N GLY A 7 -0.94 -11.58 -9.04
CA GLY A 7 -2.16 -11.77 -9.85
C GLY A 7 -1.92 -11.73 -11.37
N THR A 8 -2.98 -11.95 -12.15
CA THR A 8 -2.91 -11.92 -13.63
C THR A 8 -2.62 -10.53 -14.19
N GLU A 9 -2.99 -9.49 -13.45
CA GLU A 9 -2.73 -8.09 -13.77
C GLU A 9 -1.23 -7.80 -13.73
N HIS A 10 -0.49 -8.42 -12.80
CA HIS A 10 0.96 -8.27 -12.73
C HIS A 10 1.63 -8.87 -13.96
N LEU A 11 1.17 -10.05 -14.40
CA LEU A 11 1.65 -10.69 -15.62
C LEU A 11 1.35 -9.82 -16.85
N LEU A 12 0.15 -9.25 -16.91
CA LEU A 12 -0.26 -8.37 -18.00
C LEU A 12 0.56 -7.06 -18.00
N LEU A 13 0.76 -6.42 -16.85
CA LEU A 13 1.58 -5.20 -16.74
C LEU A 13 3.03 -5.44 -17.16
N VAL A 14 3.62 -6.59 -16.81
CA VAL A 14 4.96 -6.97 -17.28
C VAL A 14 4.97 -7.15 -18.80
N LEU A 15 3.96 -7.82 -19.36
CA LEU A 15 3.83 -8.02 -20.80
C LEU A 15 3.70 -6.69 -21.57
N LEU A 16 2.93 -5.74 -21.02
CA LEU A 16 2.75 -4.41 -21.60
C LEU A 16 3.97 -3.50 -21.40
N SER A 17 4.79 -3.74 -20.37
CA SER A 17 6.03 -2.98 -20.15
C SER A 17 7.08 -3.22 -21.23
N GLU A 18 7.04 -4.39 -21.86
CA GLU A 18 7.89 -4.75 -23.00
C GLU A 18 7.20 -4.35 -24.32
N ARG A 19 7.44 -3.11 -24.77
CA ARG A 19 6.78 -2.54 -25.94
C ARG A 19 7.11 -3.25 -27.26
N ASP A 20 8.26 -3.93 -27.36
CA ASP A 20 8.65 -4.69 -28.57
C ASP A 20 8.15 -6.16 -28.53
N SER A 21 7.23 -6.49 -27.62
CA SER A 21 6.68 -7.83 -27.54
C SER A 21 5.67 -8.10 -28.67
N VAL A 22 5.62 -9.35 -29.13
CA VAL A 22 4.63 -9.82 -30.11
C VAL A 22 3.19 -9.60 -29.61
N ALA A 23 2.99 -9.69 -28.28
CA ALA A 23 1.70 -9.46 -27.65
C ALA A 23 1.24 -8.00 -27.80
N VAL A 24 2.12 -7.03 -27.54
CA VAL A 24 1.82 -5.60 -27.72
C VAL A 24 1.47 -5.31 -29.18
N ARG A 25 2.25 -5.85 -30.13
CA ARG A 25 1.98 -5.69 -31.56
C ARG A 25 0.62 -6.27 -31.99
N LEU A 26 0.21 -7.40 -31.42
CA LEU A 26 -1.11 -8.00 -31.66
C LEU A 26 -2.23 -7.12 -31.09
N LEU A 27 -2.05 -6.59 -29.88
CA LEU A 27 -3.01 -5.68 -29.25
C LEU A 27 -3.18 -4.40 -30.07
N GLU A 28 -2.08 -3.82 -30.58
CA GLU A 28 -2.11 -2.67 -31.49
C GLU A 28 -2.83 -3.00 -32.81
N GLN A 29 -2.62 -4.20 -33.37
CA GLN A 29 -3.35 -4.66 -34.57
C GLN A 29 -4.85 -4.83 -34.32
N CYS A 30 -5.24 -5.17 -33.09
CA CYS A 30 -6.63 -5.19 -32.65
C CYS A 30 -7.20 -3.78 -32.38
N GLY A 31 -6.40 -2.72 -32.55
CA GLY A 31 -6.81 -1.33 -32.32
C GLY A 31 -6.87 -0.93 -30.84
N VAL A 32 -6.18 -1.67 -29.97
CA VAL A 32 -6.12 -1.37 -28.53
C VAL A 32 -5.05 -0.31 -28.28
N ASP A 33 -5.40 0.71 -27.49
CA ASP A 33 -4.45 1.69 -26.99
C ASP A 33 -3.73 1.13 -25.75
N ILE A 34 -2.42 0.90 -25.91
CA ILE A 34 -1.56 0.26 -24.91
C ILE A 34 -1.38 1.14 -23.68
N ASP A 35 -1.23 2.45 -23.86
CA ASP A 35 -1.00 3.39 -22.75
C ASP A 35 -2.26 3.53 -21.90
N ARG A 36 -3.43 3.55 -22.56
CA ARG A 36 -4.72 3.50 -21.87
C ARG A 36 -4.91 2.19 -21.11
N LEU A 37 -4.65 1.05 -21.75
CA LEU A 37 -4.79 -0.26 -21.11
C LEU A 37 -3.86 -0.41 -19.90
N TYR A 38 -2.63 0.08 -20.01
CA TYR A 38 -1.67 0.07 -18.89
C TYR A 38 -2.19 0.88 -17.70
N GLY A 39 -2.76 2.06 -17.95
CA GLY A 39 -3.38 2.89 -16.91
C GLY A 39 -4.54 2.18 -16.21
N GLU A 40 -5.48 1.63 -16.97
CA GLU A 40 -6.64 0.90 -16.43
C GLU A 40 -6.21 -0.32 -15.59
N CYS A 41 -5.20 -1.08 -16.04
CA CYS A 41 -4.66 -2.21 -15.29
C CYS A 41 -3.87 -1.80 -14.04
N ALA A 42 -3.15 -0.68 -14.06
CA ALA A 42 -2.42 -0.18 -12.89
C ALA A 42 -3.38 0.30 -11.79
N GLU A 43 -4.50 0.93 -12.17
CA GLU A 43 -5.55 1.32 -11.26
C GLU A 43 -6.24 0.10 -10.62
N SER A 44 -6.53 -0.95 -11.40
CA SER A 44 -7.16 -2.16 -10.86
C SER A 44 -6.26 -2.89 -9.86
N VAL A 45 -4.94 -2.95 -10.08
CA VAL A 45 -3.98 -3.52 -9.13
C VAL A 45 -3.95 -2.73 -7.82
N SER A 46 -4.09 -1.42 -7.90
CA SER A 46 -4.15 -0.56 -6.71
C SER A 46 -5.45 -0.75 -5.91
N ALA A 47 -6.54 -1.14 -6.57
CA ALA A 47 -7.84 -1.38 -5.96
C ALA A 47 -8.01 -2.80 -5.38
N ASP A 48 -7.41 -3.82 -6.00
CA ASP A 48 -7.49 -5.23 -5.57
C ASP A 48 -6.49 -5.58 -4.44
N GLY A 49 -5.56 -4.66 -4.14
CA GLY A 49 -4.76 -4.68 -2.92
C GLY A 49 -5.63 -4.46 -1.68
N GLY A 50 -6.46 -5.44 -1.33
CA GLY A 50 -7.22 -5.47 -0.10
C GLY A 50 -6.32 -5.08 1.07
N GLU A 51 -6.66 -3.96 1.69
CA GLU A 51 -6.03 -3.40 2.91
C GLU A 51 -4.51 -3.62 2.97
N ALA A 52 -3.79 -3.13 1.96
CA ALA A 52 -2.50 -2.57 2.28
C ALA A 52 -2.78 -1.40 3.24
N VAL A 53 -2.46 -1.61 4.52
CA VAL A 53 -2.31 -0.55 5.51
C VAL A 53 -1.42 0.52 4.88
N GLU A 54 -2.05 1.53 4.28
CA GLU A 54 -1.40 2.72 3.78
C GLU A 54 -0.69 3.41 4.95
N PRO A 55 0.63 3.58 4.91
CA PRO A 55 1.30 4.51 5.80
C PRO A 55 1.10 5.91 5.23
N GLY A 56 -0.11 6.48 5.33
CA GLY A 56 -0.33 7.76 4.66
C GLY A 56 -1.74 8.35 4.67
N ALA A 57 -2.35 8.56 5.83
CA ALA A 57 -3.38 9.59 5.94
C ALA A 57 -3.33 10.30 7.32
N PRO A 58 -2.81 11.54 7.38
CA PRO A 58 -2.91 12.39 8.55
C PRO A 58 -4.25 13.13 8.48
N LYS A 59 -5.24 12.67 9.25
CA LYS A 59 -6.37 13.51 9.63
C LYS A 59 -6.60 13.38 11.14
N GLY A 60 -5.83 14.17 11.89
CA GLY A 60 -6.02 14.30 13.33
C GLY A 60 -5.00 15.26 13.93
N GLY A 61 -5.39 16.53 14.12
CA GLY A 61 -4.72 17.47 15.02
C GLY A 61 -3.78 18.48 14.35
N LYS A 62 -4.26 19.72 14.17
CA LYS A 62 -3.37 20.89 13.99
C LYS A 62 -2.53 21.06 15.25
N GLY A 63 -1.21 20.82 15.18
CA GLY A 63 -0.28 21.14 16.27
C GLY A 63 1.19 20.78 15.97
N SER A 64 2.07 21.79 16.07
CA SER A 64 3.55 21.88 16.19
C SER A 64 4.55 20.74 15.89
N THR A 65 4.21 19.60 15.28
CA THR A 65 5.14 18.45 15.19
C THR A 65 5.52 18.01 13.77
N ALA A 66 5.74 18.96 12.86
CA ALA A 66 6.11 18.67 11.46
C ALA A 66 7.36 17.77 11.30
N THR A 67 8.32 17.81 12.23
CA THR A 67 9.49 16.92 12.21
C THR A 67 9.18 15.51 12.72
N LEU A 68 8.30 15.36 13.72
CA LEU A 68 7.94 14.02 14.22
C LEU A 68 7.06 13.27 13.23
N ASP A 69 6.21 13.94 12.47
CA ASP A 69 5.32 13.27 11.50
C ASP A 69 6.11 12.56 10.38
N ASN A 70 7.31 13.06 10.06
CA ASN A 70 8.19 12.47 9.05
C ASN A 70 9.03 11.29 9.57
N TYR A 71 9.25 11.19 10.89
CA TYR A 71 10.20 10.24 11.48
C TYR A 71 9.65 9.43 12.67
N GLY A 72 8.40 9.65 13.05
CA GLY A 72 7.74 9.05 14.21
C GLY A 72 6.48 8.29 13.81
N LYS A 73 6.15 7.25 14.58
CA LYS A 73 4.92 6.49 14.44
C LYS A 73 4.03 6.76 15.65
N ASP A 74 2.78 7.16 15.41
CA ASP A 74 1.80 7.37 16.48
C ASP A 74 1.24 6.02 16.97
N LEU A 75 1.70 5.59 18.15
CA LEU A 75 1.24 4.36 18.79
C LEU A 75 -0.19 4.47 19.35
N THR A 76 -0.65 5.68 19.71
CA THR A 76 -2.01 5.88 20.23
C THR A 76 -3.04 5.69 19.12
N LYS A 77 -2.74 6.22 17.93
CA LYS A 77 -3.56 5.97 16.73
C LYS A 77 -3.56 4.49 16.36
N ALA A 78 -2.37 3.86 16.28
CA ALA A 78 -2.27 2.44 15.98
C ALA A 78 -3.03 1.54 16.97
N ALA A 79 -3.06 1.93 18.26
CA ALA A 79 -3.85 1.23 19.27
C ALA A 79 -5.36 1.32 19.02
N ARG A 80 -5.86 2.51 18.65
CA ARG A 80 -7.30 2.71 18.33
C ARG A 80 -7.72 1.97 17.07
N ASP A 81 -6.83 1.90 16.09
CA ASP A 81 -7.06 1.23 14.81
C ASP A 81 -6.89 -0.30 14.92
N GLY A 82 -6.58 -0.84 16.12
CA GLY A 82 -6.44 -2.27 16.36
C GLY A 82 -5.18 -2.90 15.74
N LEU A 83 -4.22 -2.07 15.32
CA LEU A 83 -2.99 -2.49 14.63
C LEU A 83 -1.83 -2.87 15.59
N LEU A 84 -2.04 -2.79 16.90
CA LEU A 84 -1.03 -3.17 17.89
C LEU A 84 -1.24 -4.60 18.39
N ASP A 85 -0.18 -5.40 18.29
CA ASP A 85 -0.16 -6.73 18.89
C ASP A 85 -0.12 -6.65 20.42
N PRO A 86 -0.78 -7.58 21.13
CA PRO A 86 -0.74 -7.65 22.58
C PRO A 86 0.68 -7.97 23.06
N VAL A 87 1.12 -7.27 24.10
CA VAL A 87 2.44 -7.50 24.71
C VAL A 87 2.29 -8.47 25.87
N ILE A 88 2.62 -9.74 25.64
CA ILE A 88 2.46 -10.81 26.63
C ILE A 88 3.59 -10.77 27.66
N GLY A 89 3.24 -10.83 28.95
CA GLY A 89 4.19 -11.04 30.05
C GLY A 89 4.94 -9.80 30.54
N ARG A 90 4.50 -8.59 30.16
CA ARG A 90 5.09 -7.31 30.60
C ARG A 90 4.21 -6.51 31.57
N ASP A 91 3.31 -7.19 32.28
CA ASP A 91 2.33 -6.53 33.17
C ASP A 91 3.00 -5.72 34.29
N ARG A 92 4.14 -6.21 34.81
CA ARG A 92 4.88 -5.53 35.89
C ARG A 92 5.54 -4.25 35.41
N GLU A 93 6.15 -4.27 34.23
CA GLU A 93 6.80 -3.13 33.61
C GLU A 93 5.78 -2.06 33.24
N ILE A 94 4.66 -2.46 32.64
CA ILE A 94 3.57 -1.56 32.26
C ILE A 94 2.97 -0.89 33.50
N ALA A 95 2.68 -1.66 34.56
CA ALA A 95 2.18 -1.13 35.82
C ALA A 95 3.16 -0.13 36.48
N ARG A 96 4.47 -0.40 36.43
CA ARG A 96 5.49 0.49 36.98
C ARG A 96 5.59 1.82 36.24
N VAL A 97 5.38 1.83 34.92
CA VAL A 97 5.49 3.04 34.08
C VAL A 97 4.21 3.90 34.15
N THR A 98 3.07 3.30 34.51
CA THR A 98 1.77 3.99 34.56
C THR A 98 1.48 4.62 35.94
N GLN A 99 2.20 4.21 36.99
CA GLN A 99 2.11 4.76 38.34
C GLN A 99 2.79 6.13 38.43
#